data_AF-A0A661R8W8-F1
#
_entry.id   AF-A0A661R8W8-F1
#
_cell.length_a   1.000
_cell.length_b   1.000
_cell.length_c   1.000
_cell.angle_alpha   90.00
_cell.angle_beta   90.00
_cell.angle_gamma   90.00
#
_symmetry.space_group_name_H-M   'P 1'
#
loop_
_entity.id
_entity.type
_entity.pdbx_description
1 polymer ?
#
loop_
_entity_poly.entity_id
_entity_poly.type
_entity_poly.pdbx_seq_one_letter_code
_entity_poly.pdbx_strand_id
1 'polypeptide(L)'
;MTIVLAIILGIFFGFALQRVGATNPQNIINMLRLTDLHLMKAIFFAIGISSTLLFLLMAIGVIDAGHLSVKSSYIGVIVGGAMLGLGFALAGYCPGTSLTALADGRKDAFFFVAGGLLGALIYTLVYGSIKGSWLFNKIAGGKVMLATGSDKFQALLPMIPGTLLAAAIGIIFMLIAWKLPDKI
;
A
#
# COMPACT_ATOMS: atom_id res chain seq x y z
N MET A 1 3.03 -8.92 24.17
CA MET A 1 2.28 -9.87 23.29
C MET A 1 2.15 -9.41 21.84
N THR A 2 2.51 -8.16 21.49
CA THR A 2 2.38 -7.61 20.13
C THR A 2 3.40 -8.17 19.13
N ILE A 3 4.61 -8.50 19.57
CA ILE A 3 5.69 -8.99 18.68
C ILE A 3 5.38 -10.40 18.15
N VAL A 4 4.91 -11.30 19.02
CA VAL A 4 4.53 -12.66 18.62
C VAL A 4 3.39 -12.63 17.59
N LEU A 5 2.38 -11.79 17.82
CA LEU A 5 1.29 -11.58 16.87
C LEU A 5 1.80 -11.04 15.52
N ALA A 6 2.75 -10.09 15.55
CA ALA A 6 3.35 -9.53 14.33
C ALA A 6 4.11 -10.59 13.52
N ILE A 7 4.84 -11.49 14.18
CA ILE A 7 5.52 -12.61 13.52
C ILE A 7 4.50 -13.55 12.85
N ILE A 8 3.44 -13.93 13.57
CA ILE A 8 2.39 -14.81 13.04
C ILE A 8 1.71 -14.16 11.82
N LEU A 9 1.33 -12.88 11.92
CA LEU A 9 0.75 -12.14 10.80
C LEU A 9 1.71 -12.02 9.61
N GLY A 10 3.00 -11.82 9.88
CA GLY A 10 4.05 -11.80 8.86
C GLY A 10 4.17 -13.12 8.11
N ILE A 11 4.06 -14.26 8.81
CA ILE A 11 4.06 -15.60 8.19
C ILE A 11 2.84 -15.77 7.27
N PHE A 12 1.64 -15.41 7.74
CA PHE A 12 0.44 -15.48 6.90
C PHE A 12 0.51 -14.55 5.69
N PHE A 13 1.04 -13.35 5.86
CA PHE A 13 1.25 -12.40 4.76
C PHE A 13 2.24 -12.94 3.73
N GLY A 14 3.38 -13.47 4.17
CA GLY A 14 4.37 -14.08 3.29
C GLY A 14 3.84 -15.30 2.55
N PHE A 15 3.09 -16.17 3.24
CA PHE A 15 2.42 -17.31 2.64
C PHE A 15 1.43 -16.89 1.54
N ALA A 16 0.61 -15.87 1.80
CA ALA A 16 -0.32 -15.35 0.81
C ALA A 16 0.39 -14.78 -0.42
N LEU A 17 1.49 -14.04 -0.23
CA LEU A 17 2.29 -13.50 -1.33
C LEU A 17 2.93 -14.59 -2.19
N GLN A 18 3.47 -15.64 -1.56
CA GLN A 18 4.06 -16.79 -2.27
C GLN A 18 2.99 -17.55 -3.06
N ARG A 19 1.81 -17.77 -2.46
CA ARG A 19 0.69 -18.47 -3.12
C ARG A 19 0.18 -17.72 -4.36
N VAL A 20 0.15 -16.40 -4.30
CA VAL A 20 -0.28 -15.55 -5.42
C VAL A 20 0.83 -15.41 -6.47
N GLY A 21 2.06 -15.84 -6.18
CA GLY A 21 3.19 -15.72 -7.11
C GLY A 21 3.75 -14.31 -7.21
N ALA A 22 3.49 -13.46 -6.20
CA ALA A 22 3.97 -12.08 -6.13
C ALA A 22 5.48 -11.98 -5.84
N THR A 23 6.11 -13.10 -5.50
CA THR A 23 7.57 -13.22 -5.27
C THR A 23 8.37 -13.36 -6.55
N ASN A 24 7.71 -13.59 -7.69
CA ASN A 24 8.34 -13.59 -9.00
C ASN A 24 8.21 -12.22 -9.66
N PRO A 25 9.30 -11.48 -9.93
CA PRO A 25 9.26 -10.17 -10.55
C PRO A 25 8.78 -10.26 -11.99
N GLN A 26 8.90 -11.41 -12.66
CA GLN A 26 8.34 -11.56 -14.00
C GLN A 26 6.81 -11.44 -13.98
N ASN A 27 6.16 -11.95 -12.93
CA ASN A 27 4.71 -11.80 -12.78
C ASN A 27 4.32 -10.33 -12.54
N ILE A 28 5.12 -9.61 -11.76
CA ILE A 28 4.94 -8.17 -11.52
C ILE A 28 5.18 -7.37 -12.81
N ILE A 29 6.24 -7.66 -13.55
CA ILE A 29 6.58 -6.99 -14.81
C ILE A 29 5.51 -7.29 -15.87
N ASN A 30 5.02 -8.52 -15.96
CA ASN A 30 3.95 -8.89 -16.89
C ASN A 30 2.64 -8.16 -16.54
N MET A 31 2.35 -8.01 -15.24
CA MET A 31 1.24 -7.17 -14.76
C MET A 31 1.42 -5.70 -15.20
N LEU A 32 2.61 -5.14 -15.06
CA LEU A 32 2.92 -3.77 -15.46
C LEU A 32 2.87 -3.56 -16.99
N ARG A 33 3.21 -4.60 -17.76
CA ARG A 33 3.12 -4.63 -19.22
C ARG A 33 1.71 -4.95 -19.73
N LEU A 34 0.75 -5.17 -18.83
CA LEU A 34 -0.62 -5.56 -19.13
C LEU A 34 -0.76 -6.90 -19.88
N THR A 35 0.24 -7.78 -19.80
CA THR A 35 0.21 -9.09 -20.49
C THR A 35 -0.41 -10.19 -19.64
N ASP A 36 -0.16 -10.15 -18.33
CA ASP A 36 -0.74 -11.08 -17.37
C ASP A 36 -1.30 -10.30 -16.17
N LEU A 37 -2.61 -10.28 -16.03
CA LEU A 37 -3.31 -9.45 -15.05
C LEU A 37 -3.71 -10.22 -13.79
N HIS A 38 -3.33 -11.50 -13.64
CA HIS A 38 -3.76 -12.30 -12.48
C HIS A 38 -3.38 -11.61 -11.15
N LEU A 39 -2.18 -11.03 -11.09
CA LEU A 39 -1.67 -10.35 -9.89
C LEU A 39 -2.44 -9.06 -9.63
N MET A 40 -2.82 -8.34 -10.69
CA MET A 40 -3.63 -7.13 -10.61
C MET A 40 -5.01 -7.42 -10.01
N LYS A 41 -5.65 -8.52 -10.44
CA LYS A 41 -6.92 -8.98 -9.86
C LYS A 41 -6.79 -9.26 -8.38
N ALA A 42 -5.76 -10.02 -7.99
CA ALA A 42 -5.51 -10.36 -6.60
C ALA A 42 -5.32 -9.10 -5.74
N ILE A 43 -4.57 -8.12 -6.22
CA ILE A 43 -4.34 -6.85 -5.52
C ILE A 43 -5.64 -6.05 -5.39
N PHE A 44 -6.41 -5.86 -6.46
CA PHE A 44 -7.67 -5.12 -6.39
C PHE A 44 -8.69 -5.79 -5.48
N PHE A 45 -8.81 -7.12 -5.55
CA PHE A 45 -9.68 -7.86 -4.66
C PHE A 45 -9.25 -7.75 -3.19
N ALA A 46 -7.95 -7.88 -2.92
CA ALA A 46 -7.38 -7.73 -1.58
C ALA A 46 -7.59 -6.32 -1.00
N ILE A 47 -7.42 -5.28 -1.81
CA ILE A 47 -7.72 -3.89 -1.40
C ILE A 47 -9.21 -3.72 -1.12
N GLY A 48 -10.08 -4.24 -2.00
CA GLY A 48 -11.52 -4.13 -1.82
C GLY A 48 -12.02 -4.82 -0.55
N ILE A 49 -11.58 -6.06 -0.31
CA ILE A 49 -12.01 -6.83 0.87
C ILE A 49 -11.43 -6.27 2.16
N SER A 50 -10.14 -5.89 2.17
CA SER A 50 -9.48 -5.35 3.37
C SER A 50 -10.04 -4.00 3.79
N SER A 51 -10.28 -3.10 2.82
CA SER A 51 -10.91 -1.80 3.10
C SER A 51 -12.35 -1.98 3.61
N THR A 52 -13.17 -2.77 2.93
CA THR A 52 -14.57 -3.02 3.36
C THR A 52 -14.60 -3.62 4.77
N LEU A 53 -13.76 -4.63 5.03
CA LEU A 53 -13.71 -5.30 6.33
C LEU A 53 -13.23 -4.36 7.43
N LEU A 54 -12.21 -3.54 7.19
CA LEU A 54 -11.69 -2.58 8.15
C LEU A 54 -12.75 -1.55 8.54
N PHE A 55 -13.46 -0.97 7.58
CA PHE A 55 -14.53 -0.01 7.85
C PHE A 55 -15.76 -0.66 8.52
N LEU A 56 -16.08 -1.91 8.19
CA LEU A 56 -17.12 -2.66 8.89
C LEU A 56 -16.74 -2.94 10.35
N LEU A 57 -15.49 -3.34 10.62
CA LEU A 57 -14.99 -3.58 11.98
C LEU A 57 -14.94 -2.30 12.83
N MET A 58 -14.71 -1.15 12.19
CA MET A 58 -14.84 0.16 12.86
C MET A 58 -16.29 0.50 13.16
N ALA A 59 -17.24 0.18 12.25
CA ALA A 59 -18.67 0.45 12.46
C ALA A 59 -19.25 -0.34 13.65
N ILE A 60 -18.80 -1.57 13.86
CA ILE A 60 -19.20 -2.42 14.98
C ILE A 60 -18.43 -2.15 16.28
N GLY A 61 -17.52 -1.16 16.29
CA GLY A 61 -16.77 -0.76 17.49
C GLY A 61 -15.65 -1.72 17.92
N VAL A 62 -15.26 -2.68 17.08
CA VAL A 62 -14.16 -3.62 17.37
C VAL A 62 -12.79 -2.98 17.11
N ILE A 63 -12.70 -2.08 16.13
CA ILE A 63 -11.50 -1.29 15.85
C ILE A 63 -11.77 0.17 16.19
N ASP A 64 -11.00 0.70 17.13
CA ASP A 64 -11.05 2.14 17.45
C ASP A 64 -10.46 2.95 16.28
N ALA A 65 -11.25 3.88 15.75
CA ALA A 65 -10.83 4.80 14.70
C ALA A 65 -9.64 5.69 15.13
N GLY A 66 -9.37 5.82 16.43
CA GLY A 66 -8.19 6.48 16.98
C GLY A 66 -6.86 5.81 16.62
N HIS A 67 -6.86 4.54 16.23
CA HIS A 67 -5.65 3.84 15.74
C HIS A 67 -5.36 4.07 14.25
N LEU A 68 -6.24 4.77 13.51
CA LEU A 68 -5.96 5.14 12.13
C LEU A 68 -4.91 6.25 12.07
N SER A 69 -3.72 5.88 11.60
CA SER A 69 -2.65 6.84 11.32
C SER A 69 -2.71 7.29 9.86
N VAL A 70 -3.51 8.30 9.57
CA VAL A 70 -3.54 8.93 8.24
C VAL A 70 -2.32 9.82 8.07
N LYS A 71 -1.47 9.48 7.10
CA LYS A 71 -0.29 10.28 6.76
C LYS A 71 -0.72 11.54 6.00
N SER A 72 -0.19 12.69 6.39
CA SER A 72 -0.46 13.97 5.71
C SER A 72 0.03 13.92 4.25
N SER A 73 -0.76 14.48 3.32
CA SER A 73 -0.30 14.69 1.95
C SER A 73 0.51 15.99 1.85
N TYR A 74 1.68 15.92 1.22
CA TYR A 74 2.56 17.04 0.91
C TYR A 74 3.35 16.70 -0.35
N ILE A 75 3.98 17.69 -0.98
CA ILE A 75 4.69 17.53 -2.27
C ILE A 75 5.70 16.38 -2.24
N GLY A 76 6.45 16.24 -1.15
CA GLY A 76 7.40 15.15 -0.96
C GLY A 76 6.79 13.74 -0.99
N VAL A 77 5.50 13.57 -0.68
CA VAL A 77 4.80 12.28 -0.86
C VAL A 77 4.62 11.95 -2.34
N ILE A 78 4.32 12.95 -3.17
CA ILE A 78 4.15 12.76 -4.62
C ILE A 78 5.50 12.44 -5.25
N VAL A 79 6.53 13.22 -4.93
CA VAL A 79 7.89 12.99 -5.44
C VAL A 79 8.43 11.64 -4.98
N GLY A 80 8.31 11.33 -3.69
CA GLY A 80 8.71 10.03 -3.15
C GLY A 80 7.92 8.85 -3.74
N GLY A 81 6.61 9.03 -3.93
CA GLY A 81 5.74 8.04 -4.57
C GLY A 81 6.12 7.79 -6.04
N ALA A 82 6.46 8.84 -6.79
CA ALA A 82 6.95 8.72 -8.16
C ALA A 82 8.30 7.98 -8.21
N MET A 83 9.24 8.32 -7.33
CA MET A 83 10.53 7.62 -7.23
C MET A 83 10.35 6.13 -6.88
N LEU A 84 9.46 5.83 -5.91
CA LEU A 84 9.12 4.46 -5.55
C LEU A 84 8.47 3.71 -6.72
N GLY A 85 7.55 4.36 -7.44
CA GLY A 85 6.89 3.79 -8.61
C GLY A 85 7.85 3.47 -9.75
N LEU A 86 8.81 4.35 -10.02
CA LEU A 86 9.88 4.09 -11.00
C LEU A 86 10.76 2.92 -10.56
N GLY A 87 11.18 2.88 -9.30
CA GLY A 87 11.96 1.77 -8.75
C GLY A 87 11.21 0.44 -8.83
N PHE A 88 9.92 0.43 -8.49
CA PHE A 88 9.03 -0.72 -8.61
C PHE A 88 8.93 -1.21 -10.06
N ALA A 89 8.75 -0.29 -11.02
CA ALA A 89 8.61 -0.63 -12.43
C ALA A 89 9.90 -1.21 -13.03
N LEU A 90 11.06 -0.72 -12.61
CA LEU A 90 12.36 -1.19 -13.08
C LEU A 90 12.77 -2.52 -12.44
N ALA A 91 12.56 -2.67 -11.13
CA ALA A 91 13.02 -3.85 -10.40
C ALA A 91 12.02 -5.02 -10.42
N GLY A 92 10.74 -4.74 -10.69
CA GLY A 92 9.68 -5.74 -10.59
C GLY A 92 9.43 -6.20 -9.15
N TYR A 93 9.81 -5.40 -8.15
CA TYR A 93 9.60 -5.70 -6.72
C TYR A 93 9.04 -4.49 -5.98
N CYS A 94 8.12 -4.75 -5.06
CA CYS A 94 7.68 -3.78 -4.07
C CYS A 94 8.33 -4.12 -2.71
N PRO A 95 8.36 -3.19 -1.73
CA PRO A 95 9.09 -3.42 -0.48
C PRO A 95 8.59 -4.63 0.33
N GLY A 96 7.32 -5.01 0.16
CA GLY A 96 6.77 -6.23 0.78
C GLY A 96 7.16 -7.50 0.04
N THR A 97 7.06 -7.51 -1.29
CA THR A 97 7.36 -8.69 -2.12
C THR A 97 8.86 -8.97 -2.22
N SER A 98 9.70 -7.94 -2.12
CA SER A 98 11.15 -8.09 -2.13
C SER A 98 11.67 -8.87 -0.90
N LEU A 99 11.08 -8.65 0.27
CA LEU A 99 11.46 -9.39 1.49
C LEU A 99 11.06 -10.86 1.39
N THR A 100 9.87 -11.17 0.87
CA THR A 100 9.45 -12.55 0.64
C THR A 100 10.26 -13.23 -0.46
N ALA A 101 10.60 -12.50 -1.53
CA ALA A 101 11.45 -13.01 -2.60
C ALA A 101 12.89 -13.27 -2.12
N LEU A 102 13.41 -12.40 -1.24
CA LEU A 102 14.70 -12.60 -0.60
C LEU A 102 14.70 -13.88 0.27
N ALA A 103 13.62 -14.11 1.02
CA ALA A 103 13.45 -15.35 1.80
C ALA A 103 13.36 -16.60 0.90
N ASP A 104 12.87 -16.46 -0.34
CA ASP A 104 12.85 -17.51 -1.37
C ASP A 104 14.23 -17.74 -2.03
N GLY A 105 15.28 -17.04 -1.58
CA GLY A 105 16.66 -17.22 -2.06
C GLY A 105 17.01 -16.41 -3.31
N ARG A 106 16.19 -15.43 -3.67
CA ARG A 106 16.39 -14.61 -4.88
C ARG A 106 17.45 -13.54 -4.70
N LYS A 107 18.52 -13.64 -5.50
CA LYS A 107 19.68 -12.72 -5.44
C LYS A 107 19.33 -11.31 -5.93
N ASP A 108 18.47 -11.19 -6.92
CA ASP A 108 17.96 -9.92 -7.45
C ASP A 108 17.17 -9.13 -6.39
N ALA A 109 16.37 -9.83 -5.57
CA ALA A 109 15.66 -9.20 -4.46
C ALA A 109 16.59 -8.61 -3.40
N PHE A 110 17.76 -9.23 -3.16
CA PHE A 110 18.75 -8.72 -2.22
C PHE A 110 19.26 -7.32 -2.62
N PHE A 111 19.58 -7.11 -3.90
CA PHE A 111 20.03 -5.80 -4.38
C PHE A 111 18.95 -4.73 -4.24
N PHE A 112 17.69 -5.08 -4.48
CA PHE A 112 16.56 -4.17 -4.29
C PHE A 112 16.40 -3.79 -2.80
N VAL A 113 16.44 -4.77 -1.90
CA VAL A 113 16.33 -4.53 -0.45
C VAL A 113 17.50 -3.69 0.06
N ALA A 114 18.73 -4.04 -0.32
CA ALA A 114 19.92 -3.29 0.07
C ALA A 114 19.88 -1.85 -0.46
N GLY A 115 19.54 -1.66 -1.74
CA GLY A 115 19.40 -0.34 -2.34
C GLY A 115 18.29 0.49 -1.69
N GLY A 116 17.13 -0.13 -1.38
CA GLY A 116 16.04 0.53 -0.68
C GLY A 116 16.40 0.96 0.74
N LEU A 117 17.12 0.11 1.49
CA LEU A 117 17.62 0.43 2.83
C LEU A 117 18.66 1.55 2.79
N LEU A 118 19.59 1.52 1.84
CA LEU A 118 20.56 2.60 1.65
C LEU A 118 19.86 3.91 1.29
N GLY A 119 18.90 3.89 0.38
CA GLY A 119 18.09 5.06 0.04
C GLY A 119 17.33 5.62 1.24
N ALA A 120 16.72 4.76 2.06
CA ALA A 120 16.03 5.15 3.29
C ALA A 120 16.99 5.74 4.34
N LEU A 121 18.20 5.18 4.47
CA LEU A 121 19.23 5.69 5.36
C LEU A 121 19.70 7.08 4.92
N ILE A 122 20.04 7.24 3.65
CA ILE A 122 20.45 8.54 3.08
C ILE A 122 19.33 9.56 3.27
N TYR A 123 18.08 9.19 2.97
CA TYR A 123 16.94 10.07 3.20
C TYR A 123 16.84 10.49 4.67
N THR A 124 17.00 9.55 5.61
CA THR A 124 16.92 9.84 7.05
C THR A 124 18.02 10.82 7.51
N LEU A 125 19.24 10.67 7.00
CA LEU A 125 20.36 11.56 7.30
C LEU A 125 20.16 12.97 6.71
N VAL A 126 19.67 13.06 5.47
CA VAL A 126 19.48 14.33 4.76
C VAL A 126 18.15 15.00 5.15
N TYR A 127 17.21 14.27 5.76
CA TYR A 127 15.91 14.78 6.19
C TYR A 127 16.03 16.04 7.06
N GLY A 128 16.99 16.07 7.99
CA GLY A 128 17.24 17.22 8.85
C GLY A 128 17.51 18.51 8.06
N SER A 129 18.21 18.39 6.93
CA SER A 129 18.58 19.51 6.05
C SER A 129 17.47 19.90 5.07
N ILE A 130 16.63 18.94 4.64
CA ILE A 130 15.55 19.17 3.65
C ILE A 130 14.24 19.59 4.32
N LYS A 131 14.09 19.42 5.64
CA LYS A 131 12.84 19.74 6.37
C LYS A 131 12.36 21.18 6.19
N GLY A 132 13.26 22.12 5.93
CA GLY A 132 12.95 23.53 5.66
C GLY A 132 12.59 23.86 4.21
N SER A 133 12.64 22.89 3.29
CA SER A 133 12.43 23.13 1.86
C SER A 133 10.96 23.14 1.46
N TRP A 134 10.70 23.68 0.26
CA TRP A 134 9.41 23.70 -0.44
C TRP A 134 8.77 22.29 -0.61
N LEU A 135 9.57 21.22 -0.49
CA LEU A 135 9.15 19.82 -0.58
C LEU A 135 8.12 19.42 0.50
N PHE A 136 8.06 20.14 1.63
CA PHE A 136 7.08 19.90 2.69
C PHE A 136 5.88 20.84 2.66
N ASN A 137 5.73 21.64 1.59
CA ASN A 137 4.52 22.43 1.40
C ASN A 137 3.30 21.50 1.32
N LYS A 138 2.36 21.73 2.23
CA LYS A 138 1.13 20.95 2.35
C LYS A 138 0.29 21.19 1.10
N ILE A 139 -0.09 20.12 0.44
CA ILE A 139 -1.12 20.15 -0.60
C ILE A 139 -2.45 19.77 0.05
N ALA A 140 -3.51 20.51 -0.26
CA ALA A 140 -4.88 20.21 0.12
C ALA A 140 -5.12 20.01 1.65
N GLY A 141 -4.65 20.92 2.51
CA GLY A 141 -5.00 20.92 3.94
C GLY A 141 -4.29 19.88 4.82
N GLY A 142 -3.39 19.06 4.27
CA GLY A 142 -2.58 18.12 5.04
C GLY A 142 -3.19 16.72 5.18
N LYS A 143 -3.74 16.35 6.35
CA LYS A 143 -4.29 15.01 6.62
C LYS A 143 -5.73 14.91 6.09
N VAL A 144 -5.89 14.96 4.77
CA VAL A 144 -7.18 14.83 4.12
C VAL A 144 -7.56 13.36 3.97
N MET A 145 -8.73 12.99 4.48
CA MET A 145 -9.39 11.71 4.20
C MET A 145 -10.48 11.94 3.14
N LEU A 146 -10.66 10.98 2.22
CA LEU A 146 -11.74 11.03 1.23
C LEU A 146 -13.14 10.86 1.86
N ALA A 147 -13.24 10.29 3.07
CA ALA A 147 -14.51 10.01 3.76
C ALA A 147 -14.37 10.14 5.28
N THR A 148 -15.44 10.60 5.93
CA THR A 148 -15.57 10.82 7.37
C THR A 148 -15.54 9.51 8.15
N GLY A 149 -14.53 9.31 8.99
CA GLY A 149 -14.45 8.17 9.92
C GLY A 149 -13.85 8.49 11.29
N SER A 150 -13.52 9.76 11.58
CA SER A 150 -13.06 10.20 12.90
C SER A 150 -13.05 11.72 12.99
N ASP A 151 -13.42 12.27 14.14
CA ASP A 151 -13.53 13.71 14.46
C ASP A 151 -12.22 14.52 14.35
N LYS A 152 -11.13 13.90 13.87
CA LYS A 152 -9.78 14.47 13.80
C LYS A 152 -9.25 14.73 12.38
N PHE A 153 -10.02 14.42 11.34
CA PHE A 153 -9.57 14.54 9.95
C PHE A 153 -10.61 15.26 9.07
N GLN A 154 -10.16 16.28 8.33
CA GLN A 154 -11.02 16.99 7.37
C GLN A 154 -11.41 16.04 6.23
N ALA A 155 -12.69 15.69 6.20
CA ALA A 155 -13.29 14.91 5.13
C ALA A 155 -13.60 15.81 3.92
N LEU A 156 -13.18 15.38 2.73
CA LEU A 156 -13.49 16.07 1.47
C LEU A 156 -14.96 15.92 1.03
N LEU A 157 -15.69 14.95 1.57
CA LEU A 157 -17.12 14.70 1.33
C LEU A 157 -17.85 14.53 2.68
N PRO A 158 -18.35 15.62 3.29
CA PRO A 158 -18.99 15.58 4.61
C PRO A 158 -20.37 14.89 4.63
N MET A 159 -20.89 14.48 3.47
CA MET A 159 -22.28 14.04 3.31
C MET A 159 -22.47 12.51 3.27
N ILE A 160 -21.39 11.70 3.26
CA ILE A 160 -21.47 10.24 3.14
C ILE A 160 -20.77 9.57 4.33
N PRO A 161 -21.43 8.65 5.07
CA PRO A 161 -20.78 7.89 6.13
C PRO A 161 -19.60 7.10 5.55
N GLY A 162 -18.41 7.22 6.16
CA GLY A 162 -17.18 6.61 5.63
C GLY A 162 -17.24 5.10 5.47
N THR A 163 -18.12 4.43 6.22
CA THR A 163 -18.43 3.01 6.09
C THR A 163 -19.12 2.68 4.77
N LEU A 164 -20.08 3.51 4.34
CA LEU A 164 -20.79 3.34 3.07
C LEU A 164 -19.89 3.68 1.89
N LEU A 165 -19.06 4.72 2.00
CA LEU A 165 -18.10 5.06 0.95
C LEU A 165 -17.03 3.97 0.79
N ALA A 166 -16.46 3.48 1.89
CA ALA A 166 -15.48 2.42 1.86
C ALA A 166 -16.07 1.09 1.36
N ALA A 167 -17.31 0.77 1.75
CA ALA A 167 -18.02 -0.40 1.22
C ALA A 167 -18.32 -0.24 -0.27
N ALA A 168 -18.78 0.92 -0.73
CA ALA A 168 -19.04 1.17 -2.15
C ALA A 168 -17.75 1.07 -2.99
N ILE A 169 -16.67 1.73 -2.54
CA ILE A 169 -15.36 1.67 -3.20
C ILE A 169 -14.80 0.24 -3.18
N GLY A 170 -14.92 -0.45 -2.04
CA GLY A 170 -14.46 -1.82 -1.89
C GLY A 170 -15.21 -2.80 -2.80
N ILE A 171 -16.53 -2.67 -2.91
CA ILE A 171 -17.37 -3.44 -3.83
C ILE A 171 -16.99 -3.12 -5.29
N ILE A 172 -16.77 -1.85 -5.63
CA ILE A 172 -16.30 -1.45 -6.98
C ILE A 172 -14.97 -2.13 -7.31
N PHE A 173 -13.99 -2.11 -6.39
CA PHE A 173 -12.71 -2.78 -6.60
C PHE A 173 -12.84 -4.31 -6.72
N MET A 174 -13.71 -4.93 -5.94
CA MET A 174 -14.00 -6.37 -6.05
C MET A 174 -14.68 -6.71 -7.39
N LEU A 175 -15.61 -5.89 -7.86
CA LEU A 175 -16.26 -6.06 -9.17
C LEU A 175 -15.27 -5.87 -10.33
N ILE A 176 -14.38 -4.88 -10.25
CA ILE A 176 -13.31 -4.66 -11.22
C ILE A 176 -12.37 -5.87 -11.25
N ALA A 177 -11.95 -6.36 -10.08
CA ALA A 177 -11.10 -7.54 -9.99
C ALA A 177 -11.75 -8.77 -10.63
N TRP A 178 -13.07 -8.93 -10.49
CA TRP A 178 -13.80 -10.05 -11.08
C TRP A 178 -14.00 -9.92 -12.59
N LYS A 179 -14.16 -8.70 -13.10
CA LYS A 179 -14.36 -8.43 -14.53
C LYS A 179 -13.07 -8.40 -15.35
N LEU A 180 -11.91 -8.19 -14.72
CA LEU A 180 -10.63 -8.21 -15.44
C LEU A 180 -10.42 -9.60 -16.10
N PRO A 181 -9.88 -9.67 -17.33
CA PRO A 181 -9.41 -10.94 -17.90
C PRO A 181 -8.06 -11.34 -17.30
N ASP A 182 -7.71 -12.63 -17.29
CA ASP A 182 -6.42 -13.09 -16.74
C ASP A 182 -5.24 -12.72 -17.65
N LYS A 183 -5.47 -12.67 -18.96
CA LYS A 183 -4.48 -12.32 -19.97
C LYS A 183 -5.13 -11.43 -21.03
N ILE A 184 -4.34 -10.55 -21.62
CA ILE A 184 -4.69 -9.74 -22.80
C ILE A 184 -3.93 -10.28 -24.00
#